data_AF-A0A1Z5S5Y4-F1
#
_entry.id   AF-A0A1Z5S5Y4-F1
#
_cell.length_a   1.000
_cell.length_b   1.000
_cell.length_c   1.000
_cell.angle_alpha   90.00
_cell.angle_beta   90.00
_cell.angle_gamma   90.00
#
_symmetry.space_group_name_H-M   'P 1'
#
loop_
_entity.id
_entity.type
_entity.pdbx_description
1 polymer ?
#
loop_
_entity_poly.entity_id
_entity_poly.type
_entity_poly.pdbx_seq_one_letter_code
_entity_poly.pdbx_strand_id
1 'polypeptide(L)'
;MADSMVASFWGPVTSTTELCEENYAHSSYIAEFYNTISNVPCVLLALIGLVNAFRQGFEKRFSVLHISNMILAIGSMIFHATLQLLLQQSDETPMVWEILLYMYVLYSPDWHYRSTMPTFLFLYGAAFAVVHFFARFQVVFKLHYIGLCFLCIPRMYKYYIQTKDVAAKRLAKLGTHGGMCLWASTHTMQTHS
;
A
#
# COMPACT_ATOMS: atom_id res chain seq x y z
N MET A 1 22.15 20.68 24.97
CA MET A 1 21.35 20.80 23.74
C MET A 1 22.31 20.75 22.58
N ALA A 2 22.58 19.54 22.09
CA ALA A 2 23.35 19.35 20.87
C ALA A 2 22.34 18.93 19.81
N ASP A 3 21.94 19.88 18.97
CA ASP A 3 21.27 19.57 17.72
C ASP A 3 22.25 18.73 16.89
N SER A 4 22.11 17.41 16.92
CA SER A 4 22.71 16.56 15.91
C SER A 4 21.95 16.79 14.61
N MET A 5 22.28 17.89 13.93
CA MET A 5 21.89 18.18 12.56
C MET A 5 22.53 17.11 11.67
N VAL A 6 21.94 15.91 11.62
CA VAL A 6 22.24 14.97 10.55
C VAL A 6 21.80 15.68 9.27
N ALA A 7 22.76 16.16 8.50
CA ALA A 7 22.49 16.87 7.26
C ALA A 7 21.68 15.96 6.33
N SER A 8 20.45 16.35 6.02
CA SER A 8 19.58 15.64 5.10
C SER A 8 20.23 15.57 3.71
N PHE A 9 20.52 14.37 3.20
CA PHE A 9 21.11 14.22 1.87
C PHE A 9 20.17 14.70 0.75
N TRP A 10 18.86 14.47 0.90
CA TRP A 10 17.84 14.78 -0.12
C TRP A 10 17.30 16.22 -0.10
N GLY A 11 17.89 17.08 0.74
CA GLY A 11 17.41 18.43 0.99
C GLY A 11 16.32 18.48 2.08
N PRO A 12 15.68 19.65 2.27
CA PRO A 12 14.71 19.84 3.33
C PRO A 12 13.49 18.93 3.17
N VAL A 13 12.99 18.41 4.29
CA VAL A 13 11.74 17.64 4.35
C VAL A 13 10.58 18.53 3.87
N THR A 14 9.79 18.04 2.92
CA THR A 14 8.66 18.78 2.33
C THR A 14 7.35 17.99 2.36
N SER A 15 7.37 16.75 2.84
CA SER A 15 6.17 15.93 3.04
C SER A 15 5.20 16.60 4.02
N THR A 16 3.90 16.44 3.77
CA THR A 16 2.87 16.95 4.69
C THR A 16 2.57 16.01 5.84
N THR A 17 3.09 14.77 5.76
CA THR A 17 2.87 13.73 6.75
C THR A 17 4.19 13.50 7.47
N GLU A 18 4.26 13.92 8.73
CA GLU A 18 5.31 13.51 9.66
C GLU A 18 4.85 12.19 10.29
N LEU A 19 5.63 11.12 10.15
CA LEU A 19 5.34 9.83 10.77
C LEU A 19 5.97 9.75 12.16
N CYS A 20 5.86 8.57 12.77
CA CYS A 20 6.35 8.32 14.12
C CYS A 20 7.88 8.13 14.20
N GLU A 21 8.57 7.87 13.08
CA GLU A 21 10.03 7.65 13.07
C GLU A 21 10.78 8.99 12.99
N GLU A 22 11.86 9.14 13.77
CA GLU A 22 12.67 10.36 13.74
C GLU A 22 13.48 10.46 12.44
N ASN A 23 13.33 11.57 11.74
CA ASN A 23 13.94 11.82 10.43
C ASN A 23 15.48 11.77 10.51
N TYR A 24 16.09 10.95 9.66
CA TYR A 24 17.53 10.73 9.52
C TYR A 24 18.25 10.20 10.77
N ALA A 25 17.53 9.57 11.71
CA ALA A 25 18.11 9.07 12.96
C ALA A 25 19.17 7.96 12.78
N HIS A 26 19.04 7.13 11.75
CA HIS A 26 19.93 5.99 11.50
C HIS A 26 20.90 6.20 10.33
N SER A 27 20.58 7.07 9.38
CA SER A 27 21.40 7.33 8.19
C SER A 27 21.07 8.69 7.60
N SER A 28 22.08 9.41 7.09
CA SER A 28 21.88 10.67 6.37
C SER A 28 21.25 10.50 4.98
N TYR A 29 21.20 9.28 4.46
CA TYR A 29 20.66 8.96 3.12
C TYR A 29 19.21 8.46 3.13
N ILE A 30 18.74 7.95 4.27
CA ILE A 30 17.40 7.37 4.42
C ILE A 30 16.74 8.10 5.59
N ALA A 31 15.73 8.90 5.28
CA ALA A 31 15.04 9.70 6.29
C ALA A 31 14.33 8.80 7.32
N GLU A 32 13.55 7.82 6.89
CA GLU A 32 12.87 6.86 7.78
C GLU A 32 13.33 5.43 7.47
N PHE A 33 14.27 4.93 8.25
CA PHE A 33 14.96 3.66 7.99
C PHE A 33 14.04 2.47 8.16
N TYR A 34 13.28 2.40 9.26
CA TYR A 34 12.38 1.29 9.51
C TYR A 34 11.16 1.31 8.58
N ASN A 35 10.61 2.49 8.28
CA ASN A 35 9.53 2.60 7.29
C ASN A 35 9.98 2.20 5.88
N THR A 36 11.22 2.49 5.51
CA THR A 36 11.80 2.01 4.24
C THR A 36 12.00 0.49 4.23
N ILE A 37 12.64 -0.09 5.26
CA ILE A 37 12.96 -1.52 5.26
C ILE A 37 11.72 -2.39 5.44
N SER A 38 10.71 -1.94 6.18
CA SER A 38 9.46 -2.67 6.37
C SER A 38 8.68 -2.92 5.06
N ASN A 39 8.96 -2.16 4.00
CA ASN A 39 8.41 -2.38 2.66
C ASN A 39 9.13 -3.49 1.85
N VAL A 40 10.34 -3.91 2.25
CA VAL A 40 11.11 -4.94 1.54
C VAL A 40 10.39 -6.31 1.51
N PRO A 41 9.82 -6.82 2.63
CA PRO A 41 9.00 -8.02 2.60
C PRO A 41 7.81 -7.92 1.64
N CYS A 42 7.19 -6.75 1.48
CA CYS A 42 6.08 -6.54 0.56
C CYS A 42 6.51 -6.74 -0.90
N VAL A 43 7.66 -6.19 -1.30
CA VAL A 43 8.27 -6.40 -2.63
C VAL A 43 8.55 -7.88 -2.88
N LEU A 44 9.16 -8.57 -1.89
CA LEU A 44 9.50 -9.99 -2.02
C LEU A 44 8.24 -10.88 -2.15
N LEU A 45 7.23 -10.65 -1.31
CA LEU A 45 5.97 -11.38 -1.37
C LEU A 45 5.22 -11.14 -2.68
N ALA A 46 5.23 -9.91 -3.19
CA ALA A 46 4.66 -9.57 -4.49
C ALA A 46 5.38 -10.30 -5.63
N LEU A 47 6.71 -10.35 -5.61
CA LEU A 47 7.51 -11.07 -6.60
C LEU A 47 7.23 -12.59 -6.58
N ILE A 48 7.21 -13.19 -5.38
CA ILE A 48 6.88 -14.62 -5.22
C ILE A 48 5.46 -14.90 -5.76
N GLY A 49 4.49 -14.03 -5.44
CA GLY A 49 3.13 -14.10 -5.95
C GLY A 49 3.07 -14.04 -7.47
N LEU A 50 3.82 -13.12 -8.08
CA LEU A 50 3.90 -12.97 -9.54
C LEU A 50 4.47 -14.21 -10.22
N VAL A 51 5.59 -14.74 -9.71
CA VAL A 51 6.20 -15.97 -10.23
C VAL A 51 5.22 -17.14 -10.12
N ASN A 52 4.53 -17.26 -9.00
CA ASN A 52 3.52 -18.30 -8.80
C ASN A 52 2.32 -18.15 -9.73
N ALA A 53 1.85 -16.92 -9.98
CA ALA A 53 0.76 -16.63 -10.89
C ALA A 53 1.09 -17.05 -12.33
N PHE A 54 2.33 -16.80 -12.78
CA PHE A 54 2.79 -17.26 -14.09
C PHE A 54 2.94 -18.78 -14.15
N ARG A 55 3.55 -19.40 -13.13
CA ARG A 55 3.76 -20.85 -13.08
C ARG A 55 2.46 -21.64 -13.05
N GLN A 56 1.42 -21.13 -12.40
CA GLN A 56 0.11 -21.78 -12.29
C GLN A 56 -0.87 -21.38 -13.40
N GLY A 57 -0.46 -20.48 -14.32
CA GLY A 57 -1.32 -20.03 -15.41
C GLY A 57 -2.56 -19.27 -14.95
N PHE A 58 -2.46 -18.51 -13.85
CA PHE A 58 -3.57 -17.70 -13.36
C PHE A 58 -3.94 -16.59 -14.35
N GLU A 59 -5.19 -16.12 -14.26
CA GLU A 59 -5.67 -15.00 -15.09
C GLU A 59 -4.76 -13.76 -14.91
N LYS A 60 -4.51 -13.05 -16.01
CA LYS A 60 -3.59 -11.89 -16.06
C LYS A 60 -3.85 -10.84 -14.98
N ARG A 61 -5.10 -10.71 -14.50
CA ARG A 61 -5.48 -9.79 -13.41
C ARG A 61 -4.68 -10.01 -12.12
N PHE A 62 -4.29 -11.25 -11.82
CA PHE A 62 -3.48 -11.57 -10.65
C PHE A 62 -2.01 -11.16 -10.85
N SER A 63 -1.47 -11.33 -12.06
CA SER A 63 -0.13 -10.83 -12.39
C SER A 63 -0.06 -9.30 -12.31
N VAL A 64 -1.08 -8.60 -12.84
CA VAL A 64 -1.17 -7.13 -12.74
C VAL A 64 -1.25 -6.68 -11.28
N LEU A 65 -1.99 -7.41 -10.43
CA LEU A 65 -2.05 -7.13 -9.00
C LEU A 65 -0.67 -7.23 -8.34
N HIS A 66 0.06 -8.33 -8.55
CA HIS A 66 1.39 -8.48 -7.97
C HIS A 66 2.40 -7.45 -8.48
N ILE A 67 2.35 -7.09 -9.77
CA ILE A 67 3.19 -6.02 -10.31
C ILE A 67 2.84 -4.67 -9.66
N SER A 68 1.56 -4.38 -9.47
CA SER A 68 1.08 -3.13 -8.86
C SER A 68 1.55 -3.01 -7.41
N ASN A 69 1.42 -4.07 -6.61
CA ASN A 69 1.88 -4.08 -5.21
C ASN A 69 3.40 -3.89 -5.12
N MET A 70 4.16 -4.43 -6.08
CA MET A 70 5.61 -4.22 -6.14
C MET A 70 5.94 -2.75 -6.45
N ILE A 71 5.23 -2.12 -7.39
CA ILE A 71 5.40 -0.69 -7.71
C ILE A 71 5.04 0.18 -6.51
N LEU A 72 3.92 -0.09 -5.81
CA LEU A 72 3.53 0.65 -4.61
C LEU A 72 4.61 0.54 -3.53
N ALA A 73 5.05 -0.69 -3.20
CA ALA A 73 6.05 -0.89 -2.15
C ALA A 73 7.39 -0.18 -2.48
N ILE A 74 7.82 -0.19 -3.74
CA ILE A 74 9.02 0.56 -4.17
C ILE A 74 8.79 2.07 -4.08
N GLY A 75 7.63 2.57 -4.51
CA GLY A 75 7.27 3.98 -4.38
C GLY A 75 7.27 4.44 -2.92
N SER A 76 6.69 3.64 -2.04
CA SER A 76 6.68 3.85 -0.59
C SER A 76 8.10 3.90 -0.02
N MET A 77 8.98 2.96 -0.39
CA MET A 77 10.40 2.99 0.00
C MET A 77 11.10 4.28 -0.42
N ILE A 78 10.88 4.73 -1.66
CA ILE A 78 11.49 5.95 -2.19
C ILE A 78 10.94 7.18 -1.45
N PHE A 79 9.65 7.20 -1.15
CA PHE A 79 9.04 8.26 -0.35
C PHE A 79 9.64 8.32 1.07
N HIS A 80 9.65 7.21 1.82
CA HIS A 80 10.19 7.17 3.18
C HIS A 80 11.70 7.43 3.25
N ALA A 81 12.45 7.10 2.20
CA ALA A 81 13.87 7.42 2.13
C ALA A 81 14.14 8.92 1.95
N THR A 82 13.21 9.68 1.35
CA THR A 82 13.45 11.05 0.88
C THR A 82 12.58 12.12 1.55
N LEU A 83 11.37 11.77 1.99
CA LEU A 83 10.33 12.65 2.53
C LEU A 83 10.03 13.88 1.64
N GLN A 84 10.03 13.67 0.33
CA GLN A 84 9.70 14.72 -0.64
C GLN A 84 8.20 14.71 -0.99
N LEU A 85 7.60 15.90 -1.05
CA LEU A 85 6.17 16.06 -1.37
C LEU A 85 5.77 15.46 -2.71
N LEU A 86 6.63 15.56 -3.72
CA LEU A 86 6.38 14.96 -5.04
C LEU A 86 6.37 13.43 -4.97
N LEU A 87 7.21 12.85 -4.11
CA LEU A 87 7.28 11.40 -3.91
C LEU A 87 6.17 10.90 -2.99
N GLN A 88 5.59 11.75 -2.15
CA GLN A 88 4.37 11.42 -1.40
C GLN A 88 3.21 11.04 -2.33
N GLN A 89 3.10 11.71 -3.49
CA GLN A 89 2.09 11.35 -4.50
C GLN A 89 2.32 9.97 -5.10
N SER A 90 3.58 9.50 -5.13
CA SER A 90 3.96 8.16 -5.59
C SER A 90 3.66 7.05 -4.58
N ASP A 91 3.29 7.40 -3.36
CA ASP A 91 2.78 6.48 -2.34
C ASP A 91 1.24 6.53 -2.30
N GLU A 92 0.66 7.72 -2.16
CA GLU A 92 -0.78 7.91 -1.99
C GLU A 92 -1.63 7.56 -3.22
N THR A 93 -1.19 7.98 -4.41
CA THR A 93 -1.98 7.74 -5.62
C THR A 93 -1.99 6.25 -5.97
N PRO A 94 -0.85 5.54 -5.98
CA PRO A 94 -0.84 4.10 -6.24
C PRO A 94 -1.63 3.27 -5.21
N MET A 95 -1.74 3.69 -3.95
CA MET A 95 -2.64 3.04 -2.97
C MET A 95 -4.09 2.97 -3.45
N VAL A 96 -4.61 4.05 -4.08
CA VAL A 96 -5.98 4.04 -4.63
C VAL A 96 -6.09 3.15 -5.86
N TRP A 97 -5.08 3.17 -6.74
CA TRP A 97 -5.05 2.25 -7.89
C TRP A 97 -5.04 0.78 -7.47
N GLU A 98 -4.28 0.46 -6.42
CA GLU A 98 -4.21 -0.89 -5.87
C GLU A 98 -5.55 -1.36 -5.32
N ILE A 99 -6.23 -0.56 -4.50
CA ILE A 99 -7.54 -0.97 -3.94
C ILE A 99 -8.63 -1.07 -5.03
N LEU A 100 -8.57 -0.26 -6.09
CA LEU A 100 -9.43 -0.40 -7.27
C LEU A 100 -9.15 -1.72 -8.01
N LEU A 101 -7.89 -2.12 -8.12
CA LEU A 101 -7.53 -3.40 -8.70
C LEU A 101 -7.98 -4.59 -7.83
N TYR A 102 -7.89 -4.47 -6.51
CA TYR A 102 -8.49 -5.44 -5.59
C TYR A 102 -10.00 -5.55 -5.77
N MET A 103 -10.70 -4.42 -5.87
CA MET A 103 -12.14 -4.42 -6.18
C MET A 103 -12.41 -5.12 -7.51
N TYR A 104 -11.61 -4.87 -8.55
CA TYR A 104 -11.71 -5.60 -9.82
C TYR A 104 -11.59 -7.11 -9.62
N VAL A 105 -10.57 -7.58 -8.92
CA VAL A 105 -10.37 -9.02 -8.66
C VAL A 105 -11.54 -9.62 -7.86
N LEU A 106 -12.03 -8.93 -6.83
CA LEU A 106 -13.06 -9.43 -5.91
C LEU A 106 -14.48 -9.41 -6.49
N TYR A 107 -14.82 -8.42 -7.31
CA TYR A 107 -16.17 -8.25 -7.82
C TYR A 107 -16.35 -8.73 -9.27
N SER A 108 -15.27 -8.80 -10.07
CA SER A 108 -15.39 -9.21 -11.48
C SER A 108 -16.04 -10.57 -11.75
N PRO A 109 -15.95 -11.61 -10.89
CA PRO A 109 -16.64 -12.88 -11.15
C PRO A 109 -18.18 -12.76 -11.14
N ASP A 110 -18.74 -11.87 -10.32
CA ASP A 110 -20.18 -11.71 -10.14
C ASP A 110 -20.72 -10.41 -10.78
N TRP A 111 -19.89 -9.67 -11.52
CA TRP A 111 -20.27 -8.40 -12.11
C TRP A 111 -21.09 -8.62 -13.39
N HIS A 112 -22.30 -8.06 -13.42
CA HIS A 112 -23.26 -8.27 -14.52
C HIS A 112 -22.69 -7.88 -15.90
N TYR A 113 -21.84 -6.85 -15.96
CA TYR A 113 -21.15 -6.42 -17.19
C TYR A 113 -19.62 -6.54 -17.08
N ARG A 114 -19.09 -7.78 -17.07
CA ARG A 114 -17.67 -8.06 -16.76
C ARG A 114 -16.65 -7.25 -17.57
N SER A 115 -17.00 -6.85 -18.81
CA SER A 115 -16.13 -6.06 -19.68
C SER A 115 -16.11 -4.55 -19.38
N THR A 116 -17.13 -3.98 -18.72
CA THR A 116 -17.21 -2.52 -18.48
C THR A 116 -16.57 -2.10 -17.16
N MET A 117 -16.45 -3.04 -16.21
CA MET A 117 -15.89 -2.80 -14.89
C MET A 117 -14.44 -2.28 -14.89
N PRO A 118 -13.49 -2.85 -15.67
CA PRO A 118 -12.12 -2.32 -15.72
C PRO A 118 -12.07 -0.88 -16.23
N THR A 119 -12.86 -0.57 -17.26
CA THR A 119 -12.95 0.79 -17.83
C THR A 119 -13.51 1.77 -16.81
N PHE A 120 -14.57 1.40 -16.09
CA PHE A 120 -15.15 2.24 -15.05
C PHE A 120 -14.15 2.52 -13.92
N LEU A 121 -13.49 1.49 -13.40
CA LEU A 121 -12.49 1.63 -12.34
C LEU A 121 -11.28 2.43 -12.79
N PHE A 122 -10.85 2.27 -14.05
CA PHE A 122 -9.76 3.06 -14.62
C PHE A 122 -10.12 4.54 -14.71
N LEU A 123 -11.31 4.87 -15.23
CA LEU A 123 -11.79 6.25 -15.31
C LEU A 123 -11.92 6.88 -13.91
N TYR A 124 -12.41 6.12 -12.94
CA TYR A 124 -12.49 6.54 -11.55
C TYR A 124 -11.10 6.84 -10.96
N GLY A 125 -10.15 5.92 -11.11
CA GLY A 125 -8.77 6.09 -10.62
C GLY A 125 -8.06 7.27 -11.29
N ALA A 126 -8.26 7.45 -12.59
CA ALA A 126 -7.70 8.59 -13.33
C ALA A 126 -8.28 9.92 -12.86
N ALA A 127 -9.60 10.01 -12.69
CA ALA A 127 -10.26 11.20 -12.15
C ALA A 127 -9.78 11.51 -10.73
N PHE A 128 -9.68 10.49 -9.88
CA PHE A 128 -9.14 10.62 -8.52
C PHE A 128 -7.71 11.17 -8.54
N ALA A 129 -6.82 10.57 -9.35
CA ALA A 129 -5.42 10.98 -9.44
C ALA A 129 -5.27 12.45 -9.85
N VAL A 130 -6.06 12.90 -10.85
CA VAL A 130 -6.06 14.30 -11.29
C VAL A 130 -6.52 15.23 -10.16
N VAL A 131 -7.66 14.93 -9.52
CA VAL A 131 -8.18 15.74 -8.41
C VAL A 131 -7.20 15.78 -7.23
N HIS A 132 -6.63 14.63 -6.86
CA HIS A 132 -5.68 14.52 -5.76
C HIS A 132 -4.39 15.30 -6.02
N PHE A 133 -3.88 15.26 -7.24
CA PHE A 133 -2.68 15.99 -7.65
C PHE A 133 -2.83 17.51 -7.47
N PHE A 134 -4.00 18.06 -7.82
CA PHE A 134 -4.28 19.49 -7.70
C PHE A 134 -4.72 19.91 -6.29
N ALA A 135 -5.61 19.14 -5.67
CA ALA A 135 -6.27 19.54 -4.43
C ALA A 135 -5.50 19.14 -3.17
N ARG A 136 -4.73 18.04 -3.22
CA ARG A 136 -3.83 17.56 -2.16
C ARG A 136 -4.49 17.44 -0.77
N PHE A 137 -5.77 17.08 -0.73
CA PHE A 137 -6.52 16.97 0.52
C PHE A 137 -6.20 15.66 1.26
N GLN A 138 -5.22 15.73 2.16
CA GLN A 138 -4.73 14.59 2.96
C GLN A 138 -5.82 13.86 3.76
N VAL A 139 -6.69 14.61 4.44
CA VAL A 139 -7.78 14.01 5.24
C VAL A 139 -8.80 13.31 4.35
N VAL A 140 -9.17 13.94 3.23
CA VAL A 140 -10.13 13.38 2.28
C VAL A 140 -9.58 12.10 1.66
N PHE A 141 -8.31 12.09 1.26
CA PHE A 141 -7.64 10.88 0.77
C PHE A 141 -7.71 9.73 1.78
N LYS A 142 -7.33 9.97 3.04
CA LYS A 142 -7.33 8.94 4.09
C LYS A 142 -8.72 8.37 4.33
N LEU A 143 -9.73 9.23 4.47
CA LEU A 143 -11.13 8.81 4.64
C LEU A 143 -11.65 8.04 3.43
N HIS A 144 -11.32 8.52 2.23
CA HIS A 144 -11.69 7.89 0.99
C HIS A 144 -11.09 6.48 0.86
N TYR A 145 -9.79 6.36 1.10
CA TYR A 145 -9.07 5.08 1.05
C TYR A 145 -9.63 4.08 2.07
N ILE A 146 -9.86 4.50 3.32
CA ILE A 146 -10.50 3.67 4.35
C ILE A 146 -11.88 3.19 3.88
N GLY A 147 -12.69 4.08 3.30
CA GLY A 147 -13.99 3.74 2.71
C GLY A 147 -13.88 2.66 1.63
N LEU A 148 -12.92 2.77 0.71
CA LEU A 148 -12.68 1.77 -0.33
C LEU A 148 -12.24 0.41 0.24
N CYS A 149 -11.41 0.41 1.29
CA CYS A 149 -11.04 -0.81 2.00
C CYS A 149 -12.26 -1.51 2.61
N PHE A 150 -13.17 -0.76 3.24
CA PHE A 150 -14.42 -1.32 3.79
C PHE A 150 -15.29 -1.97 2.72
N LEU A 151 -15.35 -1.42 1.50
CA LEU A 151 -16.08 -2.03 0.38
C LEU A 151 -15.51 -3.39 -0.06
N CYS A 152 -14.24 -3.66 0.21
CA CYS A 152 -13.62 -4.95 -0.11
C CYS A 152 -13.96 -6.05 0.91
N ILE A 153 -14.19 -5.68 2.18
CA ILE A 153 -14.35 -6.61 3.31
C ILE A 153 -15.48 -7.64 3.09
N PRO A 154 -16.71 -7.26 2.68
CA PRO A 154 -17.80 -8.24 2.52
C PRO A 154 -17.48 -9.35 1.52
N ARG A 155 -16.83 -9.00 0.40
CA ARG A 155 -16.45 -9.97 -0.64
C ARG A 155 -15.29 -10.84 -0.20
N MET A 156 -14.27 -10.23 0.43
CA MET A 156 -13.17 -11.00 1.01
C MET A 156 -13.68 -12.00 2.05
N TYR A 157 -14.61 -11.58 2.91
CA TYR A 157 -15.22 -12.46 3.91
C TYR A 157 -16.02 -13.60 3.27
N LYS A 158 -16.81 -13.32 2.23
CA LYS A 158 -17.51 -14.34 1.43
C LYS A 158 -16.55 -15.39 0.88
N TYR A 159 -15.42 -14.98 0.29
CA TYR A 159 -14.43 -15.93 -0.23
C TYR A 159 -13.70 -16.69 0.88
N TYR A 160 -13.45 -16.05 2.03
CA TYR A 160 -12.83 -16.68 3.19
C TYR A 160 -13.69 -17.81 3.79
N ILE A 161 -15.02 -17.63 3.89
CA ILE A 161 -15.91 -18.69 4.39
C ILE A 161 -16.08 -19.82 3.37
N GLN A 162 -15.99 -19.52 2.07
CA GLN A 162 -16.15 -20.49 0.98
C GLN A 162 -14.89 -21.32 0.73
N THR A 163 -13.69 -20.80 1.02
CA THR A 163 -12.48 -21.58 0.83
C THR A 163 -12.45 -22.80 1.77
N LYS A 164 -12.07 -23.96 1.22
CA LYS A 164 -11.84 -25.19 1.98
C LYS A 164 -10.37 -25.41 2.29
N ASP A 165 -9.48 -24.63 1.68
CA ASP A 165 -8.05 -24.76 1.88
C ASP A 165 -7.63 -24.20 3.24
N VAL A 166 -7.08 -25.09 4.08
CA VAL A 166 -6.60 -24.77 5.43
C VAL A 166 -5.38 -23.84 5.37
N ALA A 167 -4.51 -23.98 4.36
CA ALA A 167 -3.35 -23.12 4.19
C ALA A 167 -3.80 -21.69 3.83
N ALA A 168 -4.73 -21.54 2.90
CA ALA A 168 -5.33 -20.24 2.57
C ALA A 168 -6.02 -19.58 3.77
N LYS A 169 -6.74 -20.35 4.61
CA LYS A 169 -7.34 -19.82 5.85
C LYS A 169 -6.31 -19.38 6.88
N ARG A 170 -5.23 -20.14 7.04
CA ARG A 170 -4.12 -19.77 7.94
C ARG A 170 -3.45 -18.49 7.47
N LEU A 171 -3.17 -18.36 6.18
CA LEU A 171 -2.61 -17.14 5.58
C LEU A 171 -3.52 -15.93 5.76
N ALA A 172 -4.83 -16.09 5.53
CA ALA A 172 -5.80 -15.00 5.75
C ALA A 172 -5.83 -14.53 7.21
N LYS A 173 -5.81 -15.45 8.18
CA LYS A 173 -5.73 -15.12 9.61
C LYS A 173 -4.40 -14.44 9.97
N LEU A 174 -3.29 -14.94 9.42
CA LEU A 174 -1.97 -14.36 9.63
C LEU A 174 -1.91 -12.93 9.06
N GLY A 175 -2.51 -12.67 7.90
CA GLY A 175 -2.58 -11.34 7.30
C GLY A 175 -3.41 -10.34 8.12
N THR A 176 -4.56 -10.76 8.66
CA THR A 176 -5.39 -9.90 9.52
C THR A 176 -4.68 -9.54 10.83
N HIS A 177 -3.96 -10.48 11.44
CA HIS A 177 -3.23 -10.22 12.67
C HIS A 177 -1.88 -9.53 12.42
N GLY A 178 -1.18 -9.87 11.33
CA GLY A 178 0.13 -9.33 10.97
C GLY A 178 0.09 -7.88 10.51
N GLY A 179 -0.92 -7.47 9.74
CA GLY A 179 -1.10 -6.07 9.34
C GLY A 179 -1.44 -5.16 10.52
N MET A 180 -2.27 -5.62 11.45
CA MET A 180 -2.52 -4.93 12.72
C MET A 180 -1.31 -4.96 13.66
N CYS A 181 -0.54 -6.05 13.69
CA CYS A 181 0.66 -6.14 14.51
C CYS A 181 1.78 -5.23 14.00
N LEU A 182 2.03 -5.12 12.69
CA LEU A 182 3.02 -4.17 12.16
C LEU A 182 2.62 -2.72 12.47
N TRP A 183 1.34 -2.38 12.29
CA TRP A 183 0.82 -1.05 12.67
C TRP A 183 0.87 -0.81 14.19
N ALA A 184 0.48 -1.79 15.01
CA ALA A 184 0.54 -1.69 16.46
C ALA A 184 1.98 -1.71 17.02
N SER A 185 2.92 -2.41 16.38
CA SER A 185 4.34 -2.48 16.77
C SER A 185 5.05 -1.15 16.55
N THR A 186 4.72 -0.42 15.47
CA THR A 186 5.19 0.97 15.31
C THR A 186 4.67 1.90 16.40
N HIS A 187 3.47 1.65 16.94
CA HIS A 187 2.88 2.44 18.04
C HIS A 187 3.34 2.01 19.44
N THR A 188 3.66 0.73 19.66
CA THR A 188 4.04 0.20 21.00
C THR A 188 5.53 0.30 21.30
N MET A 189 6.40 0.42 20.29
CA MET A 189 7.83 0.67 20.54
C MET A 189 8.14 2.05 21.13
N GLN A 190 7.16 2.97 21.17
CA GLN A 190 7.33 4.34 21.70
C GLN A 190 6.78 4.56 23.11
N THR A 191 6.11 3.59 23.75
CA THR A 191 5.74 3.74 25.17
C THR A 191 6.91 3.48 26.12
N HIS A 192 8.11 3.21 25.58
CA HIS A 192 9.29 2.83 26.34
C HIS A 192 10.59 3.57 25.95
N SER A 193 10.51 4.66 25.18
CA SER A 193 11.65 5.54 24.86
C SER A 193 11.46 6.94 25.43
#